data_AF-A0A7J4AV14-F1
#
_entry.id   AF-A0A7J4AV14-F1
#
_cell.length_a   1.000
_cell.length_b   1.000
_cell.length_c   1.000
_cell.angle_alpha   90.00
_cell.angle_beta   90.00
_cell.angle_gamma   90.00
#
_symmetry.space_group_name_H-M   'P 1'
#
loop_
_entity.id
_entity.type
_entity.pdbx_description
1 polymer ?
#
loop_
_entity_poly.entity_id
_entity_poly.type
_entity_poly.pdbx_seq_one_letter_code
_entity_poly.pdbx_strand_id
1 'polypeptide(L)'
;MSELIKWFEKRRETKALATVQHHLALTTGIVEDLEKAIMAAIKNDGKELQKCIERVANSEKEADKLRRKVMDEISKGELPPDDRVDLMDLIKRVDMVADWSRESTRVLGAIPMTQVPNTIKN
;
A
#
# COMPACT_ATOMS: atom_id res chain seq x y z
N MET A 1 3.71 -38.38 5.30
CA MET A 1 2.81 -37.20 5.34
C MET A 1 1.72 -37.42 4.30
N SER A 2 0.43 -37.34 4.66
CA SER A 2 -0.71 -37.67 3.78
C SER A 2 -0.80 -36.69 2.59
N GLU A 3 -1.17 -37.17 1.39
CA GLU A 3 -1.41 -36.32 0.21
C GLU A 3 -2.45 -35.22 0.45
N LEU A 4 -3.39 -35.45 1.39
CA LEU A 4 -4.35 -34.44 1.83
C LEU A 4 -3.68 -33.25 2.53
N ILE A 5 -2.65 -33.49 3.35
CA ILE A 5 -1.93 -32.45 4.10
C ILE A 5 -1.16 -31.55 3.12
N LYS A 6 -0.42 -32.15 2.18
CA LYS A 6 0.29 -31.42 1.11
C LYS A 6 -0.65 -30.56 0.25
N TRP A 7 -1.86 -31.06 -0.02
CA TRP A 7 -2.87 -30.30 -0.75
C TRP A 7 -3.32 -29.04 0.02
N PHE A 8 -3.53 -29.16 1.33
CA PHE A 8 -3.87 -28.00 2.17
C PHE A 8 -2.73 -26.98 2.28
N GLU A 9 -1.48 -27.44 2.38
CA GLU A 9 -0.27 -26.58 2.39
C GLU A 9 -0.19 -25.74 1.12
N LYS A 10 -0.23 -26.40 -0.06
CA LYS A 10 -0.14 -25.72 -1.35
C LYS A 10 -1.24 -24.67 -1.57
N ARG A 11 -2.45 -24.96 -1.10
CA ARG A 11 -3.58 -24.01 -1.19
C ARG A 11 -3.35 -22.79 -0.30
N ARG A 12 -2.79 -22.98 0.90
CA ARG A 12 -2.45 -21.89 1.82
C ARG A 12 -1.38 -20.98 1.23
N GLU A 13 -0.31 -21.56 0.68
CA GLU A 13 0.76 -20.83 0.00
C GLU A 13 0.21 -19.97 -1.15
N THR A 14 -0.63 -20.57 -2.01
CA THR A 14 -1.24 -19.87 -3.15
C THR A 14 -2.07 -18.66 -2.69
N LYS A 15 -2.84 -18.83 -1.60
CA LYS A 15 -3.66 -17.75 -1.03
C LYS A 15 -2.80 -16.63 -0.42
N ALA A 16 -1.73 -16.98 0.29
CA ALA A 16 -0.80 -16.00 0.86
C ALA A 16 -0.15 -15.18 -0.26
N LEU A 17 0.36 -15.84 -1.32
CA LEU A 17 0.98 -15.17 -2.46
C LEU A 17 -0.01 -14.24 -3.18
N ALA A 18 -1.24 -14.70 -3.44
CA ALA A 18 -2.27 -13.87 -4.06
C ALA A 18 -2.61 -12.63 -3.20
N THR A 19 -2.62 -12.77 -1.88
CA THR A 19 -2.88 -11.67 -0.96
C THR A 19 -1.73 -10.66 -0.97
N VAL A 20 -0.48 -11.13 -1.00
CA VAL A 20 0.72 -10.28 -1.15
C VAL A 20 0.69 -9.51 -2.47
N GLN A 21 0.39 -10.19 -3.59
CA GLN A 21 0.28 -9.55 -4.90
C GLN A 21 -0.79 -8.46 -4.92
N HIS A 22 -1.93 -8.70 -4.26
CA HIS A 22 -2.99 -7.70 -4.16
C HIS A 22 -2.55 -6.49 -3.31
N HIS A 23 -1.87 -6.72 -2.18
CA HIS A 23 -1.31 -5.65 -1.36
C HIS A 23 -0.32 -4.78 -2.15
N LEU A 24 0.56 -5.40 -2.94
CA LEU A 24 1.51 -4.70 -3.82
C LEU A 24 0.78 -3.87 -4.88
N ALA A 25 -0.23 -4.43 -5.55
CA ALA A 25 -0.99 -3.72 -6.57
C ALA A 25 -1.72 -2.48 -5.99
N LEU A 26 -2.33 -2.62 -4.81
CA LEU A 26 -2.95 -1.48 -4.11
C LEU A 26 -1.93 -0.41 -3.71
N THR A 27 -0.76 -0.82 -3.23
CA THR A 27 0.33 0.11 -2.89
C THR A 27 0.77 0.91 -4.11
N THR A 28 0.93 0.26 -5.27
CA THR A 28 1.23 0.96 -6.53
C THR A 28 0.14 1.96 -6.90
N GLY A 29 -1.14 1.55 -6.83
CA GLY A 29 -2.27 2.44 -7.12
C GLY A 29 -2.35 3.65 -6.19
N ILE A 30 -1.96 3.50 -4.92
CA ILE A 30 -1.86 4.61 -3.96
C ILE A 30 -0.80 5.63 -4.39
N VAL A 31 0.37 5.16 -4.85
CA VAL A 31 1.44 6.04 -5.34
C VAL A 31 1.00 6.78 -6.61
N GLU A 32 0.31 6.10 -7.53
CA GLU A 32 -0.25 6.72 -8.75
C GLU A 32 -1.30 7.78 -8.41
N ASP A 33 -2.14 7.55 -7.40
CA ASP A 33 -3.13 8.54 -6.96
C ASP A 33 -2.51 9.72 -6.20
N LEU A 34 -1.39 9.51 -5.48
CA LEU A 34 -0.58 10.61 -4.94
C LEU A 34 -0.02 11.48 -6.08
N GLU A 35 0.53 10.89 -7.14
CA GLU A 35 1.02 11.63 -8.31
C GLU A 35 -0.11 12.50 -8.91
N LYS A 36 -1.30 11.93 -9.10
CA LYS A 36 -2.47 12.68 -9.58
C LYS A 36 -2.87 13.81 -8.62
N ALA A 37 -2.79 13.59 -7.31
CA ALA A 37 -3.05 14.62 -6.31
C ALA A 37 -2.07 15.80 -6.45
N ILE A 38 -0.77 15.52 -6.59
CA ILE A 38 0.28 16.52 -6.81
C ILE A 38 -0.02 17.33 -8.08
N MET A 39 -0.34 16.65 -9.18
CA MET A 39 -0.67 17.31 -10.45
C MET A 39 -1.92 18.18 -10.36
N ALA A 40 -2.96 17.72 -9.65
CA ALA A 40 -4.17 18.50 -9.42
C ALA A 40 -3.88 19.77 -8.58
N ALA A 41 -3.05 19.63 -7.54
CA ALA A 41 -2.65 20.76 -6.72
C ALA A 41 -1.84 21.80 -7.52
N ILE A 42 -0.90 21.37 -8.37
CA ILE A 42 -0.13 22.27 -9.26
C ILE A 42 -1.06 23.03 -10.22
N LYS A 43 -2.08 22.35 -10.77
CA LYS A 43 -3.09 22.95 -11.66
C LYS A 43 -4.15 23.77 -10.93
N ASN A 44 -4.07 23.87 -9.59
CA ASN A 44 -5.06 24.51 -8.74
C ASN A 44 -6.48 23.92 -8.89
N ASP A 45 -6.57 22.64 -9.23
CA ASP A 45 -7.83 21.89 -9.30
C ASP A 45 -8.15 21.26 -7.93
N GLY A 46 -8.74 22.08 -7.05
CA GLY A 46 -9.08 21.65 -5.70
C GLY A 46 -10.09 20.50 -5.64
N LYS A 47 -10.96 20.36 -6.67
CA LYS A 47 -11.96 19.29 -6.71
C LYS A 47 -11.30 17.95 -7.00
N GLU A 48 -10.40 17.89 -7.99
CA GLU A 48 -9.69 16.66 -8.30
C GLU A 48 -8.66 16.31 -7.22
N LEU A 49 -8.01 17.32 -6.61
CA LEU A 49 -7.14 17.12 -5.45
C LEU A 49 -7.88 16.40 -4.33
N GLN A 50 -9.04 16.92 -3.90
CA GLN A 50 -9.81 16.33 -2.80
C GLN A 50 -10.23 14.89 -3.10
N LYS A 51 -10.65 14.59 -4.33
CA LYS A 51 -10.96 13.21 -4.73
C LYS A 51 -9.74 12.30 -4.64
N CYS A 52 -8.56 12.75 -5.11
CA CYS A 52 -7.34 11.95 -5.04
C CYS A 52 -6.95 11.67 -3.58
N ILE A 53 -7.05 12.66 -2.69
CA ILE A 53 -6.82 12.50 -1.24
C ILE A 53 -7.74 11.40 -0.68
N GLU A 54 -9.02 11.44 -1.02
CA GLU A 54 -10.00 10.44 -0.56
C GLU A 54 -9.70 9.03 -1.11
N ARG A 55 -9.32 8.92 -2.39
CA ARG A 55 -8.94 7.63 -2.99
C ARG A 55 -7.70 7.04 -2.32
N VAL A 56 -6.68 7.87 -2.06
CA VAL A 56 -5.46 7.45 -1.33
C VAL A 56 -5.81 6.98 0.08
N ALA A 57 -6.61 7.75 0.82
CA ALA A 57 -6.99 7.39 2.19
C ALA A 57 -7.80 6.08 2.27
N ASN A 58 -8.73 5.87 1.33
CA ASN A 58 -9.50 4.63 1.26
C ASN A 58 -8.63 3.43 0.85
N SER A 59 -7.74 3.63 -0.12
CA SER A 59 -6.87 2.56 -0.61
C SER A 59 -5.80 2.17 0.42
N GLU A 60 -5.22 3.12 1.16
CA GLU A 60 -4.32 2.84 2.29
C GLU A 60 -5.02 1.99 3.35
N LYS A 61 -6.26 2.35 3.73
CA LYS A 61 -7.04 1.56 4.67
C LYS A 61 -7.30 0.12 4.20
N GLU A 62 -7.49 -0.08 2.90
CA GLU A 62 -7.60 -1.44 2.32
C GLU A 62 -6.25 -2.17 2.28
N ALA A 63 -5.16 -1.46 1.97
CA ALA A 63 -3.80 -2.00 2.02
C ALA A 63 -3.43 -2.46 3.45
N ASP A 64 -3.64 -1.63 4.47
CA ASP A 64 -3.38 -1.98 5.88
C ASP A 64 -4.18 -3.24 6.32
N LYS A 65 -5.44 -3.38 5.87
CA LYS A 65 -6.23 -4.59 6.11
C LYS A 65 -5.60 -5.82 5.45
N LEU A 66 -5.11 -5.70 4.21
CA LEU A 66 -4.44 -6.79 3.52
C LEU A 66 -3.10 -7.12 4.16
N ARG A 67 -2.31 -6.12 4.57
CA ARG A 67 -1.07 -6.30 5.33
C ARG A 67 -1.32 -7.17 6.55
N ARG A 68 -2.33 -6.86 7.37
CA ARG A 68 -2.69 -7.66 8.55
C ARG A 68 -3.03 -9.10 8.20
N LYS A 69 -3.79 -9.32 7.12
CA LYS A 69 -4.13 -10.67 6.63
C LYS A 69 -2.88 -11.43 6.17
N VAL A 70 -1.98 -10.76 5.43
CA VAL A 70 -0.70 -11.35 4.98
C VAL A 70 0.15 -11.75 6.18
N MET A 71 0.29 -10.88 7.19
CA MET A 71 1.06 -11.18 8.41
C MET A 71 0.49 -12.40 9.15
N ASP A 72 -0.84 -12.49 9.27
CA ASP A 72 -1.52 -13.61 9.91
C ASP A 72 -1.28 -14.93 9.14
N GLU A 73 -1.40 -14.92 7.81
CA GLU A 73 -1.15 -16.12 6.98
C GLU A 73 0.33 -16.54 7.00
N ILE A 74 1.27 -15.59 6.94
CA ILE A 74 2.72 -15.86 7.04
C ILE A 74 3.07 -16.44 8.42
N SER A 75 2.46 -15.94 9.49
CA SER A 75 2.70 -16.45 10.86
C SER A 75 2.28 -17.92 11.02
N LYS A 76 1.30 -18.37 10.23
CA LYS A 76 0.76 -19.75 10.23
C LYS A 76 1.42 -20.67 9.20
N GLY A 77 2.30 -20.16 8.35
CA GLY A 77 2.98 -20.94 7.32
C GLY A 77 4.11 -21.80 7.87
N GLU A 78 4.57 -22.76 7.08
CA GLU A 78 5.70 -23.64 7.43
C GLU A 78 7.06 -23.09 6.94
N LEU A 79 7.13 -21.79 6.63
CA LEU A 79 8.39 -21.15 6.20
C LEU A 79 9.49 -21.32 7.25
N PRO A 80 10.76 -21.50 6.84
CA PRO A 80 11.89 -21.36 7.73
C PRO A 80 11.82 -20.04 8.52
N PRO A 81 12.26 -20.00 9.79
CA PRO A 81 12.18 -18.81 10.62
C PRO A 81 12.78 -17.56 9.97
N ASP A 82 13.93 -17.68 9.32
CA ASP A 82 14.64 -16.55 8.69
C ASP A 82 13.84 -16.02 7.49
N ASP A 83 13.40 -16.90 6.58
CA ASP A 83 12.58 -16.53 5.41
C ASP A 83 11.27 -15.84 5.82
N ARG A 84 10.68 -16.28 6.94
CA ARG A 84 9.46 -15.68 7.49
C ARG A 84 9.71 -14.25 7.96
N VAL A 85 10.80 -14.02 8.68
CA VAL A 85 11.18 -12.68 9.17
C VAL A 85 11.42 -11.75 7.99
N ASP A 86 12.21 -12.19 7.02
CA ASP A 86 12.52 -11.40 5.82
C ASP A 86 11.26 -11.01 5.04
N LEU A 87 10.35 -11.96 4.83
CA LEU A 87 9.09 -11.68 4.15
C LEU A 87 8.19 -10.73 4.96
N MET A 88 8.08 -10.92 6.27
CA MET A 88 7.32 -10.00 7.12
C MET A 88 7.90 -8.58 7.05
N ASP A 89 9.22 -8.42 7.12
CA ASP A 89 9.85 -7.11 7.06
C ASP A 89 9.71 -6.46 5.69
N LEU A 90 9.76 -7.24 4.59
CA LEU A 90 9.45 -6.74 3.26
C LEU A 90 8.03 -6.17 3.18
N ILE A 91 7.03 -6.92 3.66
CA ILE A 91 5.63 -6.49 3.61
C ILE A 91 5.40 -5.23 4.45
N LYS A 92 6.04 -5.10 5.62
CA LYS A 92 6.00 -3.87 6.42
C LYS A 92 6.59 -2.68 5.65
N ARG A 93 7.73 -2.87 4.98
CA ARG A 93 8.38 -1.79 4.20
C ARG A 93 7.53 -1.34 3.02
N VAL A 94 6.86 -2.27 2.34
CA VAL A 94 5.93 -1.94 1.26
C VAL A 94 4.76 -1.13 1.80
N ASP A 95 4.16 -1.55 2.90
CA ASP A 95 3.04 -0.85 3.52
C ASP A 95 3.40 0.57 3.98
N MET A 96 4.62 0.79 4.48
CA MET A 96 5.12 2.13 4.78
C MET A 96 5.09 3.07 3.56
N VAL A 97 5.22 2.56 2.33
CA VAL A 97 5.08 3.38 1.12
C VAL A 97 3.65 3.92 1.00
N ALA A 98 2.65 3.06 1.23
CA ALA A 98 1.24 3.47 1.22
C ALA A 98 0.94 4.51 2.32
N ASP A 99 1.45 4.29 3.54
CA ASP A 99 1.31 5.22 4.66
C ASP A 99 1.91 6.59 4.34
N TRP A 100 3.14 6.63 3.85
CA TRP A 100 3.81 7.90 3.50
C TRP A 100 3.15 8.60 2.32
N SER A 101 2.60 7.85 1.37
CA SER A 101 1.80 8.44 0.30
C SER A 101 0.54 9.12 0.84
N ARG A 102 -0.16 8.48 1.78
CA ARG A 102 -1.29 9.09 2.46
C ARG A 102 -0.89 10.32 3.25
N GLU A 103 0.19 10.27 4.02
CA GLU A 103 0.64 11.44 4.79
C GLU A 103 1.04 12.61 3.87
N SER A 104 1.68 12.31 2.72
CA SER A 104 2.01 13.32 1.71
C SER A 104 0.77 14.04 1.18
N THR A 105 -0.32 13.31 0.92
CA THR A 105 -1.58 13.92 0.49
C THR A 105 -2.24 14.79 1.57
N ARG A 106 -2.05 14.49 2.86
CA ARG A 106 -2.53 15.34 3.96
C ARG A 106 -1.78 16.67 4.02
N VAL A 107 -0.46 16.64 3.84
CA VAL A 107 0.37 17.86 3.74
C VAL A 107 -0.09 18.70 2.55
N LEU A 108 -0.32 18.05 1.40
CA LEU A 108 -0.79 18.71 0.18
C LEU A 108 -2.17 19.37 0.34
N GLY A 109 -3.08 18.73 1.08
CA GLY A 109 -4.40 19.31 1.39
C GLY A 109 -4.36 20.42 2.43
N ALA A 110 -3.35 20.44 3.32
CA ALA A 110 -3.20 21.44 4.37
C ALA A 110 -2.51 22.72 3.88
N ILE A 111 -1.61 22.63 2.90
CA ILE A 111 -0.82 23.76 2.40
C ILE A 111 -1.31 24.17 1.01
N PRO A 112 -1.86 25.38 0.83
CA PRO A 112 -2.26 25.87 -0.47
C PRO A 112 -1.07 25.91 -1.44
N MET A 113 -1.23 25.34 -2.65
CA MET A 113 -0.17 25.33 -3.66
C MET A 113 0.25 26.73 -4.11
N THR A 114 -0.58 27.75 -3.86
CA THR A 114 -0.23 29.17 -4.06
C THR A 114 0.91 29.66 -3.19
N GLN A 115 1.13 29.06 -2.01
CA GLN A 115 2.22 29.41 -1.08
C GLN A 115 3.53 28.69 -1.38
N VAL A 116 3.48 27.65 -2.22
CA VAL A 116 4.66 26.87 -2.61
C VAL A 116 5.49 27.67 -3.64
N PRO A 117 6.82 27.77 -3.50
CA PRO A 117 7.67 28.42 -4.49
C PRO A 117 7.60 27.75 -5.88
N ASN A 118 7.60 28.54 -6.96
CA ASN A 118 7.53 27.99 -8.32
C ASN A 118 8.74 27.12 -8.70
N THR A 119 9.89 27.33 -8.06
CA THR A 119 11.12 26.55 -8.28
C THR A 119 10.98 25.06 -7.98
N ILE A 120 9.94 24.67 -7.22
CA ILE A 120 9.67 23.27 -6.85
C ILE A 120 8.34 22.73 -7.41
N LYS A 121 7.65 23.48 -8.30
CA LYS A 121 6.37 23.08 -8.93
C LYS A 121 6.51 22.46 -10.32
N ASN A 122 7.73 22.05 -10.71
CA ASN A 122 8.10 21.65 -12.08
C ASN A 122 7.07 20.73 -12.75
#